data_AF-A0A1R4G7G6-F1
#
_entry.id   AF-A0A1R4G7G6-F1
#
_cell.length_a   1.000
_cell.length_b   1.000
_cell.length_c   1.000
_cell.angle_alpha   90.00
_cell.angle_beta   90.00
_cell.angle_gamma   90.00
#
_symmetry.space_group_name_H-M   'P 1'
#
loop_
_entity.id
_entity.type
_entity.pdbx_description
1 polymer ?
#
loop_
_entity_poly.entity_id
_entity_poly.type
_entity_poly.pdbx_seq_one_letter_code
_entity_poly.pdbx_strand_id
1 'polypeptide(L)'
;MFKTGQAWADDAYESWFEGMQTTYIDDSDVGFCPPFDDLKGYRECLPNDPHGYVESFTSTEPGHLVVTLSPDSRWQGGEYDTDGISGLEFVAGNVGPRLQQDGFPFLKVTAKISGTDKSSTYELFPSKSGR
;
A
#
# COMPACT_ATOMS: atom_id res chain seq x y z
N MET A 1 -5.03 21.80 5.05
CA MET A 1 -4.34 21.51 6.32
C MET A 1 -4.01 20.03 6.29
N PHE A 2 -2.75 19.62 6.44
CA PHE A 2 -2.41 18.19 6.47
C PHE A 2 -3.05 17.60 7.72
N LYS A 3 -3.96 16.63 7.58
CA LYS A 3 -4.31 15.79 8.73
C LYS A 3 -3.03 15.05 9.14
N THR A 4 -2.82 14.88 10.43
CA THR A 4 -1.60 14.26 10.99
C THR A 4 -1.98 13.16 11.96
N GLY A 5 -1.12 12.15 12.09
CA GLY A 5 -1.32 11.09 13.08
C GLY A 5 -2.36 10.07 12.64
N GLN A 6 -2.81 9.25 13.59
CA GLN A 6 -3.55 8.03 13.27
C GLN A 6 -4.83 8.26 12.46
N ALA A 7 -5.62 9.29 12.77
CA ALA A 7 -6.84 9.57 12.02
C ALA A 7 -6.61 9.82 10.52
N TRP A 8 -5.49 10.43 10.14
CA TRP A 8 -5.13 10.57 8.72
C TRP A 8 -4.73 9.23 8.10
N ALA A 9 -4.05 8.38 8.86
CA ALA A 9 -3.67 7.03 8.41
C ALA A 9 -4.89 6.11 8.28
N ASP A 10 -5.90 6.28 9.13
CA ASP A 10 -7.17 5.57 9.07
C ASP A 10 -7.95 5.99 7.80
N ASP A 11 -8.10 7.30 7.56
CA ASP A 11 -8.71 7.82 6.32
C ASP A 11 -7.95 7.31 5.07
N ALA A 12 -6.61 7.27 5.13
CA ALA A 12 -5.78 6.78 4.05
C ALA A 12 -5.98 5.27 3.82
N TYR A 13 -6.12 4.48 4.89
CA TYR A 13 -6.41 3.06 4.76
C TYR A 13 -7.75 2.83 4.06
N GLU A 14 -8.80 3.56 4.46
CA GLU A 14 -10.13 3.45 3.84
C GLU A 14 -10.09 3.79 2.34
N SER A 15 -9.47 4.93 1.98
CA SER A 15 -9.32 5.36 0.58
C SER A 15 -8.49 4.37 -0.24
N TRP A 16 -7.38 3.88 0.32
CA TRP A 16 -6.56 2.87 -0.34
C TRP A 16 -7.35 1.58 -0.56
N PHE A 17 -8.07 1.10 0.45
CA PHE A 17 -8.82 -0.15 0.36
C PHE A 17 -9.97 -0.07 -0.66
N GLU A 18 -10.73 1.03 -0.69
CA GLU A 18 -11.73 1.31 -1.73
C GLU A 18 -11.09 1.35 -3.12
N GLY A 19 -9.88 1.91 -3.22
CA GLY A 19 -9.08 1.87 -4.43
C GLY A 19 -8.73 0.46 -4.87
N MET A 20 -8.31 -0.41 -3.95
CA MET A 20 -8.03 -1.82 -4.27
C MET A 20 -9.29 -2.54 -4.73
N GLN A 21 -10.43 -2.31 -4.10
CA GLN A 21 -11.70 -2.85 -4.57
C GLN A 21 -12.00 -2.40 -6.00
N THR A 22 -11.86 -1.10 -6.30
CA THR A 22 -12.07 -0.57 -7.64
C THR A 22 -11.14 -1.21 -8.68
N THR A 23 -9.84 -1.29 -8.39
CA THR A 23 -8.83 -1.84 -9.30
C THR A 23 -9.02 -3.33 -9.59
N TYR A 24 -9.38 -4.13 -8.59
CA TYR A 24 -9.38 -5.59 -8.73
C TYR A 24 -10.77 -6.22 -8.92
N ILE A 25 -11.85 -5.50 -8.61
CA ILE A 25 -13.24 -5.93 -8.78
C ILE A 25 -13.90 -5.25 -9.99
N ASP A 26 -13.80 -3.92 -10.09
CA ASP A 26 -14.69 -3.13 -10.98
C ASP A 26 -14.07 -2.73 -12.33
N ASP A 27 -12.74 -2.68 -12.44
CA ASP A 27 -12.09 -2.32 -13.70
C ASP A 27 -12.23 -3.47 -14.72
N SER A 28 -13.09 -3.30 -15.73
CA SER A 28 -13.48 -4.33 -16.70
C SER A 28 -12.35 -4.82 -17.62
N ASP A 29 -11.20 -4.13 -17.65
CA ASP A 29 -10.04 -4.54 -18.45
C ASP A 29 -9.06 -5.45 -17.65
N VAL A 30 -9.16 -5.50 -16.32
CA VAL A 30 -8.28 -6.28 -15.41
C VAL A 30 -9.00 -7.02 -14.27
N GLY A 31 -10.29 -6.81 -14.08
CA GLY A 31 -11.11 -7.32 -12.98
C GLY A 31 -11.09 -8.85 -12.92
N PHE A 32 -10.33 -9.38 -11.97
CA PHE A 32 -10.09 -10.82 -11.82
C PHE A 32 -10.70 -11.36 -10.52
N CYS A 33 -11.01 -10.50 -9.55
CA CYS A 33 -11.47 -10.90 -8.23
C CYS A 33 -12.99 -10.87 -8.07
N PRO A 34 -13.59 -11.87 -7.41
CA PRO A 34 -14.91 -11.72 -6.83
C PRO A 34 -14.93 -10.54 -5.84
N PRO A 35 -16.10 -9.89 -5.62
CA PRO A 35 -16.22 -8.85 -4.61
C PRO A 35 -15.70 -9.29 -3.24
N PHE A 36 -14.93 -8.43 -2.58
CA PHE A 36 -14.39 -8.67 -1.25
C PHE A 36 -14.59 -7.45 -0.36
N ASP A 37 -14.97 -7.67 0.90
CA ASP A 37 -15.21 -6.60 1.89
C ASP A 37 -14.05 -6.46 2.89
N ASP A 38 -13.06 -7.35 2.83
CA ASP A 38 -11.89 -7.32 3.70
C ASP A 38 -10.63 -7.86 3.00
N LEU A 39 -9.48 -7.70 3.67
CA LEU A 39 -8.20 -8.23 3.18
C LEU A 39 -8.13 -9.76 3.18
N LYS A 40 -9.03 -10.46 3.87
CA LYS A 40 -9.09 -11.93 3.79
C LYS A 40 -9.66 -12.35 2.43
N GLY A 41 -10.78 -11.76 2.00
CA GLY A 41 -11.36 -11.98 0.68
C GLY A 41 -10.40 -11.59 -0.44
N TYR A 42 -9.69 -10.46 -0.30
CA TYR A 42 -8.65 -10.07 -1.25
C TYR A 42 -7.54 -11.15 -1.34
N ARG A 43 -7.00 -11.62 -0.22
CA ARG A 43 -5.98 -12.68 -0.19
C ARG A 43 -6.45 -14.02 -0.78
N GLU A 44 -7.75 -14.31 -0.74
CA GLU A 44 -8.30 -15.51 -1.37
C GLU A 44 -8.27 -15.40 -2.90
N CYS A 45 -8.43 -14.19 -3.45
CA CYS A 45 -8.29 -13.94 -4.88
C CYS A 45 -6.82 -13.85 -5.34
N LEU A 46 -6.01 -13.01 -4.67
CA LEU A 46 -4.62 -12.74 -5.03
C LEU A 46 -3.70 -13.09 -3.85
N PRO A 47 -3.45 -14.39 -3.61
CA PRO A 47 -2.73 -14.84 -2.42
C PRO A 47 -1.27 -14.38 -2.37
N ASN A 48 -0.68 -13.99 -3.50
CA ASN A 48 0.73 -13.59 -3.60
C ASN A 48 0.92 -12.07 -3.61
N ASP A 49 -0.16 -11.29 -3.63
CA ASP A 49 -0.05 -9.82 -3.62
C ASP A 49 0.24 -9.32 -2.18
N PRO A 50 1.36 -8.63 -1.94
CA PRO A 50 1.72 -8.14 -0.61
C PRO A 50 0.70 -7.14 -0.02
N HIS A 51 -0.11 -6.46 -0.85
CA HIS A 51 -1.17 -5.58 -0.38
C HIS A 51 -2.24 -6.31 0.43
N GLY A 52 -2.52 -7.58 0.12
CA GLY A 52 -3.45 -8.41 0.89
C GLY A 52 -2.97 -8.66 2.34
N TYR A 53 -1.71 -8.37 2.65
CA TYR A 53 -1.08 -8.64 3.94
C TYR A 53 -0.88 -7.41 4.81
N VAL A 54 -1.42 -6.25 4.42
CA VAL A 54 -1.47 -5.05 5.26
C VAL A 54 -2.16 -5.37 6.59
N GLU A 55 -1.46 -5.08 7.70
CA GLU A 55 -2.01 -5.16 9.05
C GLU A 55 -2.48 -3.79 9.54
N SER A 56 -1.73 -2.74 9.21
CA SER A 56 -2.04 -1.40 9.68
C SER A 56 -1.39 -0.32 8.83
N PHE A 57 -2.08 0.81 8.76
CA PHE A 57 -1.54 2.09 8.37
C PHE A 57 -1.35 2.93 9.62
N THR A 58 -0.18 3.54 9.79
CA THR A 58 0.11 4.48 10.88
C THR A 58 0.81 5.69 10.32
N SER A 59 0.73 6.82 11.01
CA SER A 59 1.43 8.03 10.61
C SER A 59 2.24 8.59 11.77
N THR A 60 3.52 8.79 11.52
CA THR A 60 4.45 9.36 12.50
C THR A 60 4.57 10.88 12.36
N GLU A 61 4.27 11.41 11.17
CA GLU A 61 4.37 12.83 10.82
C GLU A 61 3.52 13.14 9.56
N PRO A 62 3.09 14.40 9.35
CA PRO A 62 2.32 14.78 8.17
C PRO A 62 2.94 14.27 6.85
N GLY A 63 2.13 13.61 6.03
CA GLY A 63 2.54 13.08 4.73
C GLY A 63 3.49 11.88 4.79
N HIS A 64 3.81 11.37 5.98
CA HIS A 64 4.52 10.10 6.14
C HIS A 64 3.56 9.01 6.60
N LEU A 65 3.40 8.00 5.75
CA LEU A 65 2.66 6.79 6.05
C LEU A 65 3.63 5.64 6.34
N VAL A 66 3.38 4.89 7.40
CA VAL A 66 4.03 3.61 7.68
C VAL A 66 3.00 2.50 7.50
N VAL A 67 3.26 1.63 6.52
CA VAL A 67 2.44 0.46 6.19
C VAL A 67 3.10 -0.77 6.80
N THR A 68 2.42 -1.40 7.75
CA THR A 68 2.90 -2.65 8.37
C THR A 68 2.26 -3.83 7.68
N LEU A 69 3.08 -4.79 7.25
CA LEU A 69 2.65 -6.03 6.60
C LEU A 69 2.86 -7.22 7.54
N SER A 70 1.90 -8.13 7.57
CA SER A 70 1.94 -9.39 8.31
C SER A 70 2.99 -10.33 7.73
N PRO A 71 3.77 -11.04 8.55
CA PRO A 71 4.68 -12.05 8.06
C PRO A 71 3.93 -13.29 7.57
N ASP A 72 3.85 -13.47 6.25
CA ASP A 72 3.24 -14.64 5.63
C ASP A 72 4.10 -15.14 4.47
N SER A 73 4.40 -16.44 4.46
CA SER A 73 5.24 -17.09 3.45
C SER A 73 4.72 -16.95 2.02
N ARG A 74 3.42 -16.69 1.83
CA ARG A 74 2.81 -16.51 0.50
C ARG A 74 3.32 -15.26 -0.22
N TRP A 75 3.79 -14.24 0.51
CA TRP A 75 4.42 -13.05 -0.07
C TRP A 75 5.87 -12.81 0.44
N GLN A 76 6.30 -13.47 1.53
CA GLN A 76 7.67 -13.40 2.07
C GLN A 76 8.61 -14.49 1.53
N GLY A 77 8.63 -14.62 0.21
CA GLY A 77 9.41 -15.59 -0.55
C GLY A 77 9.06 -15.66 -2.03
N GLY A 78 8.09 -14.86 -2.49
CA GLY A 78 7.80 -14.64 -3.91
C GLY A 78 8.15 -13.21 -4.30
N GLU A 79 8.75 -13.06 -5.47
CA GLU A 79 8.91 -11.79 -6.15
C GLU A 79 7.54 -11.32 -6.64
N TYR A 80 7.25 -10.03 -6.55
CA TYR A 80 6.02 -9.51 -7.15
C TYR A 80 6.20 -9.48 -8.68
N ASP A 81 5.49 -10.40 -9.36
CA ASP A 81 5.28 -10.51 -10.81
C ASP A 81 6.52 -10.79 -11.71
N THR A 82 7.75 -10.42 -11.31
CA THR A 82 8.99 -10.70 -12.05
C THR A 82 10.19 -10.87 -11.13
N ASP A 83 11.19 -11.66 -11.54
CA ASP A 83 12.47 -11.79 -10.84
C ASP A 83 13.01 -10.40 -10.43
N GLY A 84 13.11 -10.13 -9.12
CA GLY A 84 13.77 -8.93 -8.59
C GLY A 84 12.94 -7.76 -8.04
N ILE A 85 11.59 -7.79 -7.99
CA ILE A 85 10.81 -6.74 -7.29
C ILE A 85 10.48 -7.16 -5.85
N SER A 86 11.00 -6.41 -4.87
CA SER A 86 10.67 -6.59 -3.45
C SER A 86 9.22 -6.20 -3.18
N GLY A 87 8.44 -7.07 -2.53
CA GLY A 87 7.07 -6.75 -2.11
C GLY A 87 6.98 -5.50 -1.21
N LEU A 88 8.03 -5.19 -0.45
CA LEU A 88 8.11 -3.95 0.34
C LEU A 88 8.26 -2.71 -0.55
N GLU A 89 9.10 -2.79 -1.58
CA GLU A 89 9.25 -1.69 -2.56
C GLU A 89 7.98 -1.53 -3.39
N PHE A 90 7.35 -2.63 -3.77
CA PHE A 90 6.08 -2.62 -4.48
C PHE A 90 4.97 -1.93 -3.68
N VAL A 91 4.77 -2.31 -2.41
CA VAL A 91 3.75 -1.65 -1.55
C VAL A 91 4.09 -0.18 -1.34
N ALA A 92 5.34 0.15 -0.95
CA ALA A 92 5.73 1.53 -0.71
C ALA A 92 5.57 2.41 -1.96
N GLY A 93 5.91 1.87 -3.13
CA GLY A 93 5.85 2.56 -4.42
C GLY A 93 4.44 2.72 -5.00
N ASN A 94 3.44 1.95 -4.54
CA ASN A 94 2.07 2.03 -5.07
C ASN A 94 1.07 2.69 -4.13
N VAL A 95 1.20 2.49 -2.80
CA VAL A 95 0.27 3.07 -1.83
C VAL A 95 0.28 4.60 -1.90
N GLY A 96 1.47 5.22 -1.93
CA GLY A 96 1.59 6.69 -1.99
C GLY A 96 0.93 7.27 -3.25
N PRO A 97 1.36 6.89 -4.46
CA PRO A 97 0.76 7.37 -5.70
C PRO A 97 -0.74 7.15 -5.80
N ARG A 98 -1.27 6.00 -5.34
CA ARG A 98 -2.72 5.75 -5.30
C ARG A 98 -3.43 6.78 -4.41
N LEU A 99 -2.95 6.97 -3.18
CA LEU A 99 -3.49 7.95 -2.24
C LEU A 99 -3.46 9.38 -2.80
N GLN A 100 -2.43 9.74 -3.56
CA GLN A 100 -2.35 11.05 -4.19
C GLN A 100 -3.43 11.29 -5.24
N GLN A 101 -3.85 10.25 -5.97
CA GLN A 101 -4.98 10.34 -6.91
C GLN A 101 -6.29 10.68 -6.18
N ASP A 102 -6.42 10.21 -4.94
CA ASP A 102 -7.59 10.46 -4.09
C ASP A 102 -7.45 11.75 -3.25
N GLY A 103 -6.42 12.57 -3.52
CA GLY A 103 -6.22 13.87 -2.88
C GLY A 103 -5.51 13.81 -1.51
N PHE A 104 -4.98 12.66 -1.12
CA PHE A 104 -4.16 12.54 0.09
C PHE A 104 -2.75 13.05 -0.20
N PRO A 105 -2.28 14.08 0.52
CA PRO A 105 -0.90 14.51 0.39
C PRO A 105 0.03 13.46 1.02
N PHE A 106 0.96 12.93 0.24
CA PHE A 106 2.07 12.11 0.75
C PHE A 106 3.42 12.75 0.41
N LEU A 107 4.40 12.48 1.27
CA LEU A 107 5.81 12.85 1.10
C LEU A 107 6.67 11.59 1.07
N LYS A 108 6.31 10.61 1.92
CA LYS A 108 6.97 9.31 1.94
C LYS A 108 6.05 8.21 2.47
N VAL A 109 6.29 7.00 1.99
CA VAL A 109 5.66 5.77 2.47
C VAL A 109 6.76 4.80 2.86
N THR A 110 6.70 4.30 4.09
CA THR A 110 7.58 3.23 4.56
C THR A 110 6.76 1.96 4.71
N ALA A 111 7.02 0.95 3.88
CA ALA A 111 6.52 -0.40 4.09
C ALA A 111 7.47 -1.17 5.01
N LYS A 112 6.95 -1.95 5.96
CA LYS A 112 7.74 -2.81 6.85
C LYS A 112 7.05 -4.13 7.15
N ILE A 113 7.84 -5.12 7.56
CA ILE A 113 7.33 -6.42 8.02
C ILE A 113 7.25 -6.44 9.55
N SER A 114 6.08 -6.77 10.08
CA SER A 114 5.85 -6.93 11.51
C SER A 114 6.80 -7.98 12.10
N GLY A 115 7.45 -7.64 13.23
CA GLY A 115 8.39 -8.53 13.92
C GLY A 115 9.76 -8.69 13.26
N THR A 116 10.11 -7.88 12.25
CA THR A 116 11.45 -7.90 11.62
C THR A 116 12.01 -6.49 11.42
N ASP A 117 13.30 -6.41 11.11
CA ASP A 117 13.97 -5.15 10.73
C ASP A 117 13.86 -4.81 9.23
N LYS A 118 13.07 -5.57 8.46
CA LYS A 118 12.92 -5.35 7.02
C LYS A 118 11.94 -4.21 6.75
N SER A 119 12.38 -3.24 5.96
CA SER A 119 11.56 -2.13 5.48
C SER A 119 12.03 -1.60 4.13
N SER A 120 11.14 -0.94 3.39
CA SER A 120 11.48 -0.11 2.24
C SER A 120 10.73 1.22 2.32
N THR A 121 11.40 2.30 1.93
CA THR A 121 10.82 3.65 1.94
C THR A 121 10.82 4.20 0.53
N TYR A 122 9.64 4.64 0.09
CA TYR A 122 9.44 5.41 -1.12
C TYR A 122 9.22 6.87 -0.77
N GLU A 123 9.98 7.78 -1.37
CA GLU A 123 9.85 9.22 -1.18
C GLU A 123 9.40 9.90 -2.48
N LEU A 124 8.46 10.83 -2.35
CA LEU A 124 8.14 11.77 -3.42
C LEU A 124 9.31 12.74 -3.53
N PHE A 125 10.25 12.50 -4.45
CA PHE A 125 11.23 13.52 -4.77
C PHE A 125 10.46 14.73 -5.32
N PRO A 126 10.60 15.94 -4.76
CA PRO A 126 10.11 17.14 -5.42
C PRO A 126 10.81 17.18 -6.78
N SER A 127 10.03 17.19 -7.87
CA SER A 127 10.62 17.26 -9.20
C SER A 127 11.55 18.47 -9.24
N LYS A 128 12.77 18.30 -9.76
CA LYS A 128 13.71 19.41 -9.96
C LYS A 128 13.27 20.38 -11.08
N SER A 129 11.97 20.45 -11.38
CA SER A 129 11.38 21.38 -12.35
C SER A 129 10.61 22.46 -11.60
N GLY A 130 11.36 23.37 -10.97
CA GLY A 130 10.83 24.49 -10.21
C GLY A 130 11.93 25.45 -9.78
N ARG A 131 12.70 25.96 -10.74
CA ARG A 131 13.41 27.24 -10.63
C ARG A 131 12.80 28.20 -11.61
#